data_AF-A0A3M1CPY7-F1
#
_entry.id   AF-A0A3M1CPY7-F1
#
_cell.length_a   1.000
_cell.length_b   1.000
_cell.length_c   1.000
_cell.angle_alpha   90.00
_cell.angle_beta   90.00
_cell.angle_gamma   90.00
#
_symmetry.space_group_name_H-M   'P 1'
#
loop_
_entity.id
_entity.type
_entity.pdbx_description
1 polymer ?
#
loop_
_entity_poly.entity_id
_entity_poly.type
_entity_poly.pdbx_seq_one_letter_code
_entity_poly.pdbx_strand_id
1 'polypeptide(L)'
;MPGIRIVGMVLAAVGVVAALAPHWFGPLTQATGPTADLFEAVERRVRGGMVLGVGLALVAVPALRPWSVSIAAAIFWFMTGALAARLLGMVVDGAVPRQWMLVGVEAAVMTGAALWLWRSSGGAA
;
A
#
# COMPACT_ATOMS: atom_id res chain seq x y z
N MET A 1 -15.39 12.52 14.61
CA MET A 1 -14.13 12.00 14.05
C MET A 1 -14.04 12.15 12.51
N PRO A 2 -14.16 13.36 11.94
CA PRO A 2 -13.91 13.58 10.51
C PRO A 2 -12.42 13.82 10.19
N GLY A 3 -11.65 14.40 11.13
CA GLY A 3 -10.26 14.83 10.89
C GLY A 3 -9.32 13.73 10.43
N ILE A 4 -9.35 12.55 11.07
CA ILE A 4 -8.47 11.42 10.69
C ILE A 4 -8.76 10.90 9.28
N ARG A 5 -10.03 10.92 8.85
CA ARG A 5 -10.42 10.54 7.49
C ARG A 5 -9.97 11.57 6.48
N ILE A 6 -10.03 12.86 6.80
CA ILE A 6 -9.50 13.93 5.95
C ILE A 6 -7.99 13.73 5.76
N VAL A 7 -7.25 13.51 6.85
CA VAL A 7 -5.81 13.21 6.79
C VAL A 7 -5.54 11.96 5.95
N GLY A 8 -6.32 10.89 6.16
CA GLY A 8 -6.21 9.66 5.37
C GLY A 8 -6.48 9.87 3.88
N MET A 9 -7.51 10.66 3.52
CA MET A 9 -7.82 11.00 2.12
C MET A 9 -6.71 11.83 1.48
N VAL A 10 -6.16 12.81 2.20
CA VAL A 10 -5.01 13.62 1.73
C VAL A 10 -3.81 12.71 1.51
N LEU A 11 -3.48 11.84 2.47
CA LEU A 11 -2.37 10.87 2.35
C LEU A 11 -2.58 9.89 1.19
N ALA A 12 -3.81 9.40 0.99
CA ALA A 12 -4.13 8.52 -0.13
C ALA A 12 -3.91 9.24 -1.46
N ALA A 13 -4.39 10.47 -1.61
CA ALA A 13 -4.18 11.28 -2.82
C ALA A 13 -2.69 11.54 -3.07
N VAL A 14 -1.94 11.90 -2.02
CA VAL A 14 -0.48 12.08 -2.09
C VAL A 14 0.22 10.78 -2.51
N GLY A 15 -0.19 9.63 -1.95
CA GLY A 15 0.33 8.32 -2.31
C GLY A 15 0.07 7.92 -3.77
N VAL A 16 -1.12 8.23 -4.30
CA VAL A 16 -1.43 8.04 -5.73
C VAL A 16 -0.49 8.87 -6.60
N VAL A 17 -0.33 10.16 -6.29
CA VAL A 17 0.58 11.04 -7.04
C VAL A 17 2.02 10.52 -6.94
N ALA A 18 2.45 10.07 -5.76
CA ALA A 18 3.78 9.49 -5.55
C ALA A 18 4.01 8.20 -6.36
N ALA A 19 2.99 7.35 -6.51
CA ALA A 19 3.10 6.12 -7.31
C ALA A 19 3.12 6.40 -8.82
N LEU A 20 2.37 7.40 -9.28
CA LEU A 20 2.32 7.80 -10.70
C LEU A 20 3.58 8.58 -11.12
N ALA A 21 4.05 9.49 -10.27
CA ALA A 21 5.18 10.37 -10.49
C ALA A 21 6.27 10.20 -9.40
N PRO A 22 6.95 9.03 -9.34
CA PRO A 22 7.92 8.72 -8.27
C PRO A 22 9.10 9.70 -8.21
N HIS A 23 9.43 10.35 -9.32
CA HIS A 23 10.49 11.35 -9.40
C HIS A 23 10.22 12.61 -8.55
N TRP A 24 8.95 13.01 -8.36
CA TRP A 24 8.59 14.13 -7.46
C TRP A 24 8.83 13.78 -5.99
N PHE A 25 8.79 12.48 -5.67
CA PHE A 25 9.09 11.93 -4.36
C PHE A 25 10.54 11.47 -4.20
N GLY A 26 11.37 11.65 -5.24
CA GLY A 26 12.79 11.30 -5.24
C GLY A 26 13.58 11.87 -4.06
N PRO A 27 13.44 13.17 -3.70
CA PRO A 27 14.14 13.77 -2.56
C PRO A 27 13.79 13.13 -1.21
N LEU A 28 12.52 12.75 -1.02
CA LEU A 28 12.04 12.14 0.23
C LEU A 28 12.41 10.66 0.34
N THR A 29 12.58 9.99 -0.80
CA THR A 29 12.89 8.56 -0.87
C THR A 29 14.36 8.28 -1.18
N GLN A 30 15.21 9.32 -1.21
CA GLN A 30 16.61 9.27 -1.60
C GLN A 30 16.84 8.64 -3.00
N ALA A 31 15.84 8.69 -3.86
CA ALA A 31 15.86 8.17 -5.22
C ALA A 31 16.21 9.30 -6.21
N THR A 32 17.39 9.90 -6.06
CA THR A 32 17.87 10.97 -6.94
C THR A 32 18.65 10.38 -8.12
N GLY A 33 18.03 10.36 -9.30
CA GLY A 33 18.69 10.02 -10.57
C GLY A 33 17.94 8.97 -11.41
N PRO A 34 18.27 8.84 -12.71
CA PRO A 34 17.69 7.82 -13.58
C PRO A 34 18.04 6.40 -13.07
N THR A 35 17.08 5.48 -13.09
CA THR A 35 17.34 4.05 -12.84
C THR A 35 17.64 3.33 -14.13
N ALA A 36 18.77 2.63 -14.18
CA ALA A 36 19.04 1.67 -15.24
C ALA A 36 18.32 0.32 -15.00
N ASP A 37 17.90 0.04 -13.76
CA ASP A 37 17.26 -1.21 -13.36
C ASP A 37 15.72 -1.09 -13.29
N LEU A 38 15.03 -1.96 -14.01
CA LEU A 38 13.56 -2.06 -13.99
C LEU A 38 13.03 -2.42 -12.60
N PHE A 39 13.76 -3.25 -11.85
CA PHE A 39 13.34 -3.63 -10.51
C PHE A 39 13.30 -2.39 -9.60
N GLU A 40 14.33 -1.57 -9.64
CA GLU A 40 14.41 -0.34 -8.85
C GLU A 40 13.34 0.70 -9.27
N ALA A 41 13.05 0.80 -10.56
CA ALA A 41 11.99 1.67 -11.07
C ALA A 41 10.62 1.33 -10.46
N VAL A 42 10.26 0.04 -10.42
CA VAL A 42 9.03 -0.44 -9.79
C VAL A 42 9.04 -0.18 -8.28
N GLU A 43 10.13 -0.48 -7.58
CA GLU A 43 10.24 -0.27 -6.13
C GLU A 43 10.05 1.21 -5.73
N ARG A 44 10.48 2.16 -6.56
CA ARG A 44 10.24 3.59 -6.31
C ARG A 44 8.76 3.93 -6.33
N ARG A 45 7.97 3.32 -7.20
CA ARG A 45 6.50 3.48 -7.22
C ARG A 45 5.85 2.80 -6.02
N VAL A 46 6.35 1.63 -5.63
CA VAL A 46 5.88 0.90 -4.44
C VAL A 46 6.02 1.73 -3.18
N ARG A 47 7.10 2.53 -3.04
CA ARG A 47 7.24 3.49 -1.93
C ARG A 47 6.09 4.51 -1.89
N GLY A 48 5.65 5.01 -3.04
CA GLY A 48 4.43 5.82 -3.16
C GLY A 48 3.16 5.05 -2.80
N GLY A 49 3.08 3.79 -3.23
CA GLY A 49 2.03 2.84 -2.84
C GLY A 49 1.93 2.59 -1.33
N MET A 50 3.05 2.57 -0.61
CA MET A 50 3.05 2.46 0.85
C MET A 50 2.40 3.68 1.50
N VAL A 51 2.65 4.89 0.99
CA VAL A 51 1.98 6.12 1.45
C VAL A 51 0.47 6.05 1.16
N LEU A 52 0.09 5.57 -0.03
CA LEU A 52 -1.31 5.30 -0.36
C LEU A 52 -1.93 4.32 0.63
N GLY A 53 -1.24 3.23 0.94
CA GLY A 53 -1.68 2.21 1.87
C GLY A 53 -1.93 2.75 3.28
N VAL A 54 -1.05 3.62 3.78
CA VAL A 54 -1.26 4.33 5.06
C VAL A 54 -2.50 5.22 5.00
N GLY A 55 -2.68 5.98 3.91
CA GLY A 55 -3.86 6.81 3.70
C GLY A 55 -5.15 5.99 3.73
N LEU A 56 -5.19 4.88 3.01
CA LEU A 56 -6.32 3.95 2.99
C LEU A 56 -6.59 3.35 4.37
N ALA A 57 -5.55 2.95 5.11
CA ALA A 57 -5.69 2.40 6.45
C ALA A 57 -6.33 3.42 7.41
N LEU A 58 -5.93 4.70 7.36
CA LEU A 58 -6.52 5.77 8.19
C LEU A 58 -7.97 6.09 7.82
N VAL A 59 -8.33 5.97 6.54
CA VAL A 59 -9.73 6.11 6.09
C VAL A 59 -10.59 4.95 6.58
N ALA A 60 -10.08 3.73 6.46
CA ALA A 60 -10.81 2.51 6.74
C ALA A 60 -10.87 2.13 8.23
N VAL A 61 -9.93 2.59 9.04
CA VAL A 61 -9.84 2.28 10.48
C VAL A 61 -10.14 3.55 11.30
N PRO A 62 -11.42 3.92 11.48
CA PRO A 62 -11.80 5.13 12.22
C PRO A 62 -11.65 4.99 13.73
N ALA A 63 -11.51 3.76 14.24
CA ALA A 63 -11.35 3.45 15.64
C ALA A 63 -10.33 2.32 15.83
N LEU A 64 -9.47 2.44 16.84
CA LEU A 64 -8.45 1.44 17.14
C LEU A 64 -9.00 0.19 17.85
N ARG A 65 -10.18 0.30 18.47
CA ARG A 65 -10.85 -0.83 19.12
C ARG A 65 -12.03 -1.32 18.30
N PRO A 66 -12.27 -2.64 18.22
CA PRO A 66 -11.43 -3.71 18.77
C PRO A 66 -10.12 -3.91 17.98
N TRP A 67 -9.01 -4.17 18.69
CA TRP A 67 -7.66 -4.28 18.10
C TRP A 67 -7.53 -5.40 17.07
N SER A 68 -8.28 -6.49 17.24
CA SER A 68 -8.29 -7.62 16.30
C SER A 68 -8.72 -7.21 14.89
N VAL A 69 -9.72 -6.33 14.79
CA VAL A 69 -10.24 -5.86 13.51
C VAL A 69 -9.40 -4.71 12.97
N SER A 70 -9.03 -3.75 13.81
CA SER A 70 -8.29 -2.56 13.38
C SER A 70 -6.89 -2.89 12.86
N ILE A 71 -6.16 -3.80 13.51
CA ILE A 71 -4.82 -4.22 13.06
C ILE A 71 -4.92 -4.98 11.73
N ALA A 72 -5.83 -5.94 11.63
CA ALA A 72 -5.99 -6.72 10.41
C ALA A 72 -6.44 -5.85 9.22
N ALA A 73 -7.35 -4.90 9.46
CA ALA A 73 -7.76 -3.91 8.46
C ALA A 73 -6.61 -2.98 8.05
N ALA A 74 -5.83 -2.48 9.01
CA ALA A 74 -4.68 -1.61 8.72
C ALA A 74 -3.65 -2.34 7.84
N ILE A 75 -3.31 -3.59 8.16
CA ILE A 75 -2.41 -4.42 7.34
C ILE A 75 -3.00 -4.60 5.94
N PHE A 76 -4.27 -4.99 5.83
CA PHE A 76 -4.91 -5.23 4.55
C PHE A 76 -4.88 -4.00 3.63
N TRP A 77 -5.26 -2.84 4.14
CA TRP A 77 -5.29 -1.59 3.37
C TRP A 77 -3.89 -1.06 3.06
N PHE A 78 -2.93 -1.22 3.98
CA PHE A 78 -1.54 -0.90 3.72
C PHE A 78 -0.98 -1.73 2.55
N MET A 79 -1.16 -3.04 2.62
CA MET A 79 -0.70 -3.96 1.58
C MET A 79 -1.41 -3.75 0.25
N THR A 80 -2.70 -3.38 0.27
CA THR A 80 -3.45 -3.02 -0.94
C THR A 80 -2.79 -1.85 -1.68
N GLY A 81 -2.36 -0.81 -0.97
CA GLY A 81 -1.66 0.33 -1.58
C GLY A 81 -0.31 -0.07 -2.19
N ALA A 82 0.48 -0.86 -1.47
CA ALA A 82 1.77 -1.37 -1.95
C ALA A 82 1.61 -2.26 -3.19
N LEU A 83 0.69 -3.23 -3.14
CA LEU A 83 0.42 -4.15 -4.24
C LEU A 83 -0.11 -3.41 -5.47
N ALA A 84 -1.06 -2.48 -5.30
CA ALA A 84 -1.58 -1.68 -6.42
C ALA A 84 -0.48 -0.88 -7.12
N ALA A 85 0.42 -0.27 -6.37
CA ALA A 85 1.56 0.46 -6.94
C ALA A 85 2.58 -0.47 -7.60
N ARG A 86 2.80 -1.68 -7.06
CA ARG A 86 3.65 -2.69 -7.69
C ARG A 86 3.10 -3.15 -9.04
N LEU A 87 1.80 -3.49 -9.08
CA LEU A 87 1.11 -3.86 -10.31
C LEU A 87 1.18 -2.73 -11.35
N LEU A 88 0.93 -1.49 -10.93
CA LEU A 88 1.10 -0.31 -11.78
C LEU A 88 2.54 -0.19 -12.30
N GLY A 89 3.54 -0.33 -11.44
CA GLY A 89 4.94 -0.26 -11.85
C GLY A 89 5.32 -1.36 -12.85
N MET A 90 4.84 -2.59 -12.66
CA MET A 90 5.06 -3.66 -13.62
C MET A 90 4.40 -3.40 -14.98
N VAL A 91 3.25 -2.72 -14.99
CA VAL A 91 2.56 -2.33 -16.24
C VAL A 91 3.31 -1.20 -16.94
N VAL A 92 3.86 -0.23 -16.21
CA VAL A 92 4.48 0.98 -16.77
C VAL A 92 5.96 0.76 -17.13
N ASP A 93 6.73 0.18 -16.22
CA ASP A 93 8.18 0.04 -16.34
C ASP A 93 8.58 -1.39 -16.80
N GLY A 94 7.68 -2.37 -16.66
CA GLY A 94 7.90 -3.76 -17.07
C GLY A 94 7.98 -4.74 -15.90
N ALA A 95 7.68 -6.01 -16.19
CA ALA A 95 7.66 -7.08 -15.19
C ALA A 95 8.94 -7.92 -15.21
N VAL A 96 9.49 -8.18 -14.02
CA VAL A 96 10.67 -9.04 -13.80
C VAL A 96 10.24 -10.24 -12.94
N PRO A 97 10.79 -11.46 -13.10
CA PRO A 97 10.38 -12.62 -12.29
C PRO A 97 10.42 -12.38 -10.77
N ARG A 98 11.41 -11.61 -10.30
CA ARG A 98 11.52 -11.22 -8.89
C ARG A 98 10.34 -10.39 -8.39
N GLN A 99 9.76 -9.55 -9.25
CA GLN A 99 8.58 -8.75 -8.92
C GLN A 99 7.34 -9.63 -8.72
N TRP A 100 7.17 -10.68 -9.52
CA TRP A 100 6.08 -11.64 -9.34
C TRP A 100 6.19 -12.43 -8.03
N MET A 101 7.40 -12.77 -7.60
CA MET A 101 7.62 -13.36 -6.29
C MET A 101 7.15 -12.40 -5.18
N LEU A 102 7.49 -11.11 -5.28
CA LEU A 102 7.07 -10.10 -4.29
C LEU A 102 5.55 -9.86 -4.33
N VAL A 103 4.92 -9.85 -5.51
CA VAL A 103 3.45 -9.85 -5.65
C VAL A 103 2.83 -11.05 -4.92
N GLY A 104 3.41 -12.24 -5.08
CA GLY A 104 2.97 -13.44 -4.38
C GLY A 104 3.06 -13.30 -2.85
N VAL A 105 4.16 -12.73 -2.34
CA VAL A 105 4.34 -12.44 -0.92
C VAL A 105 3.30 -11.41 -0.44
N GLU A 106 3.12 -10.31 -1.16
CA GLU A 106 2.14 -9.27 -0.81
C GLU A 106 0.71 -9.83 -0.79
N ALA A 107 0.35 -10.62 -1.80
CA ALA A 107 -0.95 -11.29 -1.88
C ALA A 107 -1.15 -12.32 -0.75
N ALA A 108 -0.11 -13.06 -0.36
CA ALA A 108 -0.18 -14.00 0.75
C ALA A 108 -0.43 -13.27 2.08
N VAL A 109 0.29 -12.16 2.34
CA VAL A 109 0.08 -11.32 3.52
C VAL A 109 -1.34 -10.72 3.51
N MET A 110 -1.82 -10.21 2.37
CA MET A 110 -3.19 -9.71 2.23
C MET A 110 -4.23 -10.80 2.50
N THR A 111 -4.01 -12.01 1.99
CA THR A 111 -4.90 -13.16 2.22
C THR A 111 -4.95 -13.51 3.70
N GLY A 112 -3.80 -13.56 4.38
CA GLY A 112 -3.74 -13.78 5.83
C GLY A 112 -4.51 -12.73 6.62
N ALA A 113 -4.35 -11.45 6.27
CA ALA A 113 -5.10 -10.35 6.89
C ALA A 113 -6.62 -10.45 6.62
N ALA A 114 -7.02 -10.82 5.40
CA ALA A 114 -8.42 -11.02 5.03
C ALA A 114 -9.05 -12.19 5.80
N LEU A 115 -8.34 -13.32 5.93
CA LEU A 115 -8.80 -14.47 6.72
C LEU A 115 -8.93 -14.13 8.20
N TRP A 116 -7.99 -13.34 8.74
CA TRP A 116 -8.09 -12.83 10.12
C TRP A 116 -9.31 -11.91 10.29
N LEU A 117 -9.53 -10.97 9.37
CA LEU A 117 -10.72 -10.11 9.38
C LEU A 117 -11.99 -10.95 9.36
N TRP A 118 -12.10 -11.90 8.44
CA TRP A 118 -13.25 -12.80 8.34
C TRP A 118 -13.51 -13.54 9.66
N ARG A 119 -12.46 -14.11 10.26
CA ARG A 119 -12.57 -14.84 11.53
C ARG A 119 -12.98 -13.95 12.70
N SER A 120 -12.47 -12.72 12.75
CA SER A 120 -12.74 -11.75 13.83
C SER A 120 -14.11 -11.08 13.69
N SER A 121 -14.63 -10.93 12.47
CA SER A 121 -15.99 -10.45 12.21
C SER A 121 -17.06 -11.52 12.37
N GLY A 122 -16.73 -12.80 12.13
CA GLY A 122 -17.69 -13.92 12.16
C GLY A 122 -18.14 -14.35 13.57
N GLY A 123 -17.57 -13.79 14.64
CA GLY A 123 -18.03 -14.01 16.02
C GLY A 123 -19.13 -13.06 16.50
N ALA A 124 -19.59 -12.14 15.64
CA ALA A 124 -20.61 -11.14 15.96
C ALA A 124 -22.00 -11.47 15.39
N ALA A 125 -22.25 -12.73 14.98
CA ALA A 125 -23.53 -13.22 14.48
C ALA A 125 -24.23 -14.09 15.53
#